data_AF-A0A9D7N6M0-F1
#
_entry.id   AF-A0A9D7N6M0-F1
#
_cell.length_a   1.000
_cell.length_b   1.000
_cell.length_c   1.000
_cell.angle_alpha   90.00
_cell.angle_beta   90.00
_cell.angle_gamma   90.00
#
_symmetry.space_group_name_H-M   'P 1'
#
loop_
_entity.id
_entity.type
_entity.pdbx_description
1 polymer ?
#
loop_
_entity_poly.entity_id
_entity_poly.type
_entity_poly.pdbx_seq_one_letter_code
_entity_poly.pdbx_strand_id
1 'polypeptide(L)'
;MTTTNGQHATDDQTTKPAAKKPKSKGAKKTAKPTWTLTETALAYLESLKAARKSESTINAYAADLDLATEVLGAETPIAAITPADVERFNASQQVTTTKSGRAKAQPTIERSRRVLRLALTFAEQQGAIETAPIEAKPRAKKDVPLSQREVLGHDDAKLYPAADPSDPAQIAYASTGEQASA
;
A
#
# COMPACT_ATOMS: atom_id res chain seq x y z
N MET A 1 61.33 -5.34 -48.74
CA MET A 1 61.05 -6.62 -48.04
C MET A 1 59.69 -6.49 -47.36
N THR A 2 58.73 -7.28 -47.83
CA THR A 2 57.53 -7.84 -47.15
C THR A 2 56.71 -7.00 -46.15
N THR A 3 55.53 -6.56 -46.62
CA THR A 3 54.16 -6.80 -46.11
C THR A 3 53.95 -7.20 -44.64
N THR A 4 53.05 -6.51 -43.93
CA THR A 4 51.86 -7.13 -43.29
C THR A 4 50.86 -6.09 -42.77
N ASN A 5 49.63 -6.29 -43.27
CA ASN A 5 48.36 -5.67 -42.97
C ASN A 5 47.87 -6.06 -41.56
N GLY A 6 47.19 -5.15 -40.86
CA GLY A 6 46.70 -5.38 -39.49
C GLY A 6 45.40 -4.64 -39.21
N GLN A 7 44.42 -4.79 -40.09
CA GLN A 7 43.01 -4.55 -39.77
C GLN A 7 42.58 -5.60 -38.73
N HIS A 8 42.21 -5.16 -37.52
CA HIS A 8 41.35 -5.94 -36.63
C HIS A 8 40.00 -5.24 -36.56
N ALA A 9 39.10 -5.71 -37.43
CA ALA A 9 37.67 -5.69 -37.15
C ALA A 9 37.41 -6.77 -36.10
N THR A 10 36.77 -6.42 -35.00
CA THR A 10 36.04 -7.36 -34.17
C THR A 10 34.59 -6.94 -34.16
N ASP A 11 33.82 -7.61 -35.02
CA ASP A 11 32.42 -7.91 -34.81
C ASP A 11 32.32 -8.67 -33.47
N ASP A 12 31.50 -8.17 -32.53
CA ASP A 12 30.76 -9.05 -31.62
C ASP A 12 29.41 -8.41 -31.31
N GLN A 13 28.44 -8.76 -32.13
CA GLN A 13 27.05 -8.82 -31.73
C GLN A 13 26.92 -9.84 -30.60
N THR A 14 26.76 -9.37 -29.37
CA THR A 14 26.02 -10.13 -28.35
C THR A 14 24.78 -9.37 -27.94
N THR A 15 23.71 -9.76 -28.63
CA THR A 15 22.32 -9.52 -28.28
C THR A 15 21.97 -10.23 -26.97
N LYS A 16 21.15 -9.57 -26.13
CA LYS A 16 20.14 -10.13 -25.20
C LYS A 16 20.61 -11.09 -24.07
N PRO A 17 20.05 -10.93 -22.87
CA PRO A 17 18.68 -11.40 -22.66
C PRO A 17 17.83 -10.34 -21.96
N ALA A 18 16.80 -9.78 -22.61
CA ALA A 18 15.46 -10.37 -22.51
C ALA A 18 15.24 -11.05 -21.17
N ALA A 19 15.04 -10.24 -20.13
CA ALA A 19 14.25 -10.65 -18.99
C ALA A 19 12.94 -11.23 -19.53
N LYS A 20 12.85 -12.56 -19.48
CA LYS A 20 11.68 -13.33 -19.85
C LYS A 20 10.55 -12.88 -18.93
N LYS A 21 9.68 -12.00 -19.43
CA LYS A 21 8.32 -11.86 -18.87
C LYS A 21 7.74 -13.28 -18.81
N PRO A 22 7.36 -13.79 -17.62
CA PRO A 22 6.68 -15.07 -17.57
C PRO A 22 5.40 -14.94 -18.40
N LYS A 23 5.28 -15.81 -19.40
CA LYS A 23 4.07 -16.00 -20.20
C LYS A 23 2.97 -16.49 -19.26
N SER A 24 2.09 -15.59 -18.80
CA SER A 24 0.83 -16.00 -18.19
C SER A 24 -0.06 -16.57 -19.30
N LYS A 25 -0.24 -17.88 -19.22
CA LYS A 25 -0.98 -18.70 -20.16
C LYS A 25 -2.46 -18.62 -19.76
N GLY A 26 -3.24 -17.87 -20.54
CA GLY A 26 -4.68 -18.04 -20.76
C GLY A 26 -5.62 -17.89 -19.57
N ALA A 27 -6.35 -16.78 -19.52
CA ALA A 27 -7.69 -16.75 -18.95
C ALA A 27 -8.69 -16.40 -20.07
N LYS A 28 -9.58 -17.34 -20.38
CA LYS A 28 -10.70 -17.17 -21.31
C LYS A 28 -11.79 -16.30 -20.65
N LYS A 29 -12.35 -15.42 -21.48
CA LYS A 29 -13.52 -14.53 -21.39
C LYS A 29 -14.64 -14.90 -20.38
N THR A 30 -15.10 -13.91 -19.59
CA THR A 30 -16.50 -13.39 -19.56
C THR A 30 -16.63 -12.07 -18.78
N ALA A 31 -17.23 -11.09 -19.45
CA ALA A 31 -17.88 -9.82 -19.07
C ALA A 31 -18.10 -9.42 -17.58
N LYS A 32 -17.43 -8.33 -17.20
CA LYS A 32 -17.88 -7.12 -16.45
C LYS A 32 -16.84 -6.02 -16.75
N PRO A 33 -17.10 -4.71 -16.58
CA PRO A 33 -16.04 -3.69 -16.71
C PRO A 33 -14.95 -4.06 -15.70
N THR A 34 -13.91 -4.73 -16.20
CA THR A 34 -12.90 -5.34 -15.34
C THR A 34 -11.88 -4.26 -15.15
N TRP A 35 -12.09 -3.42 -14.13
CA TRP A 35 -11.11 -2.41 -13.80
C TRP A 35 -9.76 -3.10 -13.62
N THR A 36 -8.76 -2.55 -14.27
CA THR A 36 -7.38 -2.92 -14.02
C THR A 36 -6.93 -2.35 -12.68
N LEU A 37 -5.82 -2.85 -12.15
CA LEU A 37 -5.22 -2.31 -10.94
C LEU A 37 -4.88 -0.82 -11.11
N THR A 38 -4.40 -0.41 -12.27
CA THR A 38 -4.12 1.01 -12.57
C THR A 38 -5.40 1.86 -12.59
N GLU A 39 -6.47 1.42 -13.24
CA GLU A 39 -7.74 2.16 -13.25
C GLU A 39 -8.31 2.28 -11.83
N THR A 40 -8.21 1.21 -11.04
CA THR A 40 -8.63 1.22 -9.64
C THR A 40 -7.80 2.19 -8.81
N ALA A 41 -6.48 2.23 -9.00
CA ALA A 41 -5.59 3.16 -8.31
C ALA A 41 -5.94 4.61 -8.64
N LEU A 42 -6.14 4.94 -9.92
CA LEU A 42 -6.53 6.28 -10.36
C LEU A 42 -7.89 6.70 -9.79
N ALA A 43 -8.90 5.82 -9.86
CA ALA A 43 -10.22 6.08 -9.32
C ALA A 43 -10.18 6.28 -7.79
N TYR A 44 -9.37 5.51 -7.09
CA TYR A 44 -9.18 5.67 -5.65
C TYR A 44 -8.50 7.00 -5.32
N LEU A 45 -7.45 7.40 -6.03
CA LEU A 45 -6.78 8.69 -5.82
C LEU A 45 -7.73 9.88 -6.09
N GLU A 46 -8.55 9.79 -7.15
CA GLU A 46 -9.56 10.81 -7.44
C GLU A 46 -10.63 10.87 -6.33
N SER A 47 -11.00 9.72 -5.74
CA SER A 47 -11.91 9.69 -4.58
C SER A 47 -11.32 10.42 -3.36
N LEU A 48 -10.01 10.34 -3.14
CA LEU A 48 -9.34 11.04 -2.03
C LEU A 48 -9.25 12.54 -2.27
N LYS A 49 -9.07 12.94 -3.53
CA LYS A 49 -9.10 14.34 -3.94
C LYS A 49 -10.51 14.93 -3.77
N ALA A 50 -11.55 14.20 -4.18
CA ALA A 50 -12.93 14.56 -3.94
C ALA A 50 -13.25 14.66 -2.42
N ALA A 51 -12.65 13.78 -1.61
CA ALA A 51 -12.71 13.82 -0.16
C ALA A 51 -11.78 14.88 0.50
N ARG A 52 -11.18 15.78 -0.29
CA ARG A 52 -10.33 16.90 0.15
C ARG A 52 -9.16 16.48 1.04
N LYS A 53 -8.57 15.30 0.78
CA LYS A 53 -7.30 14.91 1.41
C LYS A 53 -6.16 15.79 0.90
N SER A 54 -5.14 15.96 1.74
CA SER A 54 -3.97 16.78 1.40
C SER A 54 -3.19 16.18 0.24
N GLU A 55 -2.62 17.04 -0.60
CA GLU A 55 -1.80 16.61 -1.74
C GLU A 55 -0.64 15.72 -1.32
N SER A 56 -0.01 16.02 -0.18
CA SER A 56 1.04 15.17 0.40
C SER A 56 0.55 13.73 0.67
N THR A 57 -0.68 13.58 1.16
CA THR A 57 -1.28 12.24 1.37
C THR A 57 -1.54 11.54 0.06
N ILE A 58 -2.13 12.26 -0.91
CA ILE A 58 -2.45 11.71 -2.24
C ILE A 58 -1.16 11.25 -2.93
N ASN A 59 -0.10 12.06 -2.91
CA ASN A 59 1.19 11.72 -3.51
C ASN A 59 1.85 10.51 -2.83
N ALA A 60 1.78 10.43 -1.50
CA ALA A 60 2.29 9.27 -0.78
C ALA A 60 1.53 7.99 -1.16
N TYR A 61 0.21 8.08 -1.32
CA TYR A 61 -0.61 6.93 -1.68
C TYR A 61 -0.44 6.54 -3.15
N ALA A 62 -0.25 7.51 -4.05
CA ALA A 62 0.08 7.25 -5.44
C ALA A 62 1.38 6.45 -5.55
N ALA A 63 2.44 6.87 -4.86
CA ALA A 63 3.70 6.14 -4.84
C ALA A 63 3.56 4.72 -4.27
N ASP A 64 2.73 4.53 -3.24
CA ASP A 64 2.47 3.19 -2.67
C ASP A 64 1.66 2.29 -3.63
N LEU A 65 0.76 2.85 -4.43
CA LEU A 65 -0.01 2.13 -5.47
C LEU A 65 0.85 1.82 -6.69
N ASP A 66 1.78 2.70 -7.07
CA ASP A 66 2.74 2.42 -8.13
C ASP A 66 3.55 1.16 -7.81
N LEU A 67 4.02 0.99 -6.57
CA LEU A 67 4.68 -0.25 -6.13
C LEU A 67 3.77 -1.48 -6.32
N ALA A 68 2.46 -1.34 -6.04
CA ALA A 68 1.53 -2.44 -6.25
C ALA A 68 1.37 -2.78 -7.74
N THR A 69 1.31 -1.78 -8.63
CA THR A 69 1.27 -1.99 -10.07
C THR A 69 2.56 -2.61 -10.62
N GLU A 70 3.72 -2.27 -10.05
CA GLU A 70 5.01 -2.88 -10.43
C GLU A 70 5.09 -4.35 -10.02
N VAL A 71 4.59 -4.71 -8.84
CA VAL A 71 4.69 -6.07 -8.29
C VAL A 71 3.59 -7.00 -8.83
N LEU A 72 2.36 -6.50 -8.98
CA LEU A 72 1.20 -7.29 -9.38
C LEU A 72 0.87 -7.15 -10.87
N GLY A 73 1.38 -6.12 -11.53
CA GLY A 73 1.07 -5.78 -12.91
C GLY A 73 -0.03 -4.73 -13.01
N ALA A 74 0.25 -3.65 -13.74
CA ALA A 74 -0.68 -2.55 -14.00
C ALA A 74 -1.99 -3.03 -14.67
N GLU A 75 -1.86 -3.91 -15.65
CA GLU A 75 -2.98 -4.45 -16.45
C GLU A 75 -3.71 -5.61 -15.76
N THR A 76 -3.30 -5.99 -14.54
CA THR A 76 -3.94 -7.09 -13.81
C THR A 76 -5.37 -6.71 -13.48
N PRO A 77 -6.37 -7.53 -13.89
CA PRO A 77 -7.76 -7.28 -13.53
C PRO A 77 -7.92 -7.32 -12.02
N ILE A 78 -8.59 -6.32 -11.44
CA ILE A 78 -8.77 -6.22 -9.98
C ILE A 78 -9.53 -7.44 -9.41
N ALA A 79 -10.46 -8.00 -10.19
CA ALA A 79 -11.20 -9.21 -9.86
C ALA A 79 -10.36 -10.50 -9.88
N ALA A 80 -9.17 -10.46 -10.49
CA ALA A 80 -8.25 -11.59 -10.53
C ALA A 80 -7.23 -11.57 -9.37
N ILE A 81 -7.18 -10.48 -8.59
CA ILE A 81 -6.27 -10.38 -7.44
C ILE A 81 -6.78 -11.31 -6.34
N THR A 82 -5.90 -12.21 -5.90
CA THR A 82 -6.19 -13.16 -4.83
C THR A 82 -5.52 -12.74 -3.52
N PRO A 83 -5.91 -13.31 -2.36
CA PRO A 83 -5.18 -13.08 -1.10
C PRO A 83 -3.69 -13.44 -1.19
N ALA A 84 -3.34 -14.47 -1.97
CA ALA A 84 -1.94 -14.86 -2.19
C ALA A 84 -1.15 -13.80 -2.97
N ASP A 85 -1.79 -13.07 -3.89
CA ASP A 85 -1.17 -11.94 -4.58
C ASP A 85 -0.92 -10.77 -3.62
N VAL A 86 -1.84 -10.52 -2.69
CA VAL A 86 -1.68 -9.51 -1.64
C VAL A 86 -0.54 -9.87 -0.69
N GLU A 87 -0.45 -11.13 -0.26
CA GLU A 87 0.69 -11.62 0.54
C GLU A 87 2.02 -11.50 -0.21
N ARG A 88 2.03 -11.83 -1.52
CA ARG A 88 3.21 -11.65 -2.39
C ARG A 88 3.64 -10.18 -2.45
N PHE A 89 2.71 -9.25 -2.58
CA PHE A 89 3.00 -7.83 -2.53
C PHE A 89 3.57 -7.42 -1.17
N ASN A 90 2.95 -7.87 -0.08
CA ASN A 90 3.35 -7.51 1.28
C ASN A 90 4.75 -8.01 1.64
N ALA A 91 5.19 -9.14 1.06
CA ALA A 91 6.53 -9.70 1.21
C ALA A 91 7.55 -9.19 0.17
N SER A 92 7.11 -8.42 -0.83
CA SER A 92 7.98 -7.99 -1.93
C SER A 92 9.13 -7.10 -1.47
N GLN A 93 10.26 -7.17 -2.17
CA GLN A 93 11.41 -6.29 -1.89
C GLN A 93 11.06 -4.81 -2.17
N GLN A 94 10.17 -4.55 -3.13
CA GLN A 94 9.67 -3.21 -3.44
C GLN A 94 9.00 -2.55 -2.22
N VAL A 95 8.28 -3.34 -1.41
CA VAL A 95 7.60 -2.87 -0.20
C VAL A 95 8.53 -2.88 1.02
N THR A 96 9.39 -3.89 1.16
CA THR A 96 10.17 -4.14 2.38
C THR A 96 11.56 -3.53 2.40
N THR A 97 12.13 -3.20 1.23
CA THR A 97 13.50 -2.72 1.10
C THR A 97 13.60 -1.39 0.35
N THR A 98 14.64 -0.62 0.65
CA THR A 98 15.01 0.60 -0.07
C THR A 98 15.80 0.24 -1.34
N LYS A 99 16.01 1.22 -2.22
CA LYS A 99 16.84 1.04 -3.42
C LYS A 99 18.29 0.65 -3.12
N SER A 100 18.79 0.96 -1.92
CA SER A 100 20.11 0.55 -1.44
C SER A 100 20.13 -0.85 -0.80
N GLY A 101 19.00 -1.57 -0.81
CA GLY A 101 18.87 -2.91 -0.23
C GLY A 101 18.71 -2.93 1.30
N ARG A 102 18.57 -1.77 1.95
CA ARG A 102 18.29 -1.70 3.40
C ARG A 102 16.82 -1.93 3.68
N ALA A 103 16.48 -2.42 4.87
CA ALA A 103 15.09 -2.51 5.29
C ALA A 103 14.45 -1.11 5.33
N LYS A 104 13.23 -1.00 4.79
CA LYS A 104 12.39 0.20 4.95
C LYS A 104 11.93 0.32 6.41
N ALA A 105 11.61 1.55 6.82
CA ALA A 105 11.01 1.79 8.12
C ALA A 105 9.65 1.09 8.22
N GLN A 106 9.37 0.46 9.37
CA GLN A 106 8.09 -0.26 9.60
C GLN A 106 6.85 0.59 9.28
N PRO A 107 6.77 1.88 9.68
CA PRO A 107 5.61 2.71 9.33
C PRO A 107 5.40 2.88 7.82
N THR A 108 6.49 2.90 7.04
CA THR A 108 6.41 2.97 5.57
C THR A 108 5.88 1.68 4.98
N ILE A 109 6.37 0.53 5.46
CA ILE A 109 5.91 -0.80 5.03
C ILE A 109 4.41 -0.94 5.32
N GLU A 110 4.00 -0.64 6.55
CA GLU A 110 2.60 -0.73 6.97
C GLU A 110 1.69 0.19 6.16
N ARG A 111 2.17 1.39 5.83
CA ARG A 111 1.43 2.31 4.96
C ARG A 111 1.23 1.71 3.58
N SER A 112 2.27 1.23 2.91
CA SER A 112 2.14 0.65 1.56
C SER A 112 1.15 -0.53 1.56
N ARG A 113 1.24 -1.42 2.56
CA ARG A 113 0.28 -2.53 2.72
C ARG A 113 -1.14 -2.04 2.94
N ARG A 114 -1.32 -1.03 3.80
CA ARG A 114 -2.63 -0.43 4.08
C ARG A 114 -3.24 0.21 2.84
N VAL A 115 -2.46 0.95 2.06
CA VAL A 115 -2.94 1.66 0.86
C VAL A 115 -3.50 0.68 -0.16
N LEU A 116 -2.80 -0.45 -0.41
CA LEU A 116 -3.34 -1.49 -1.31
C LEU A 116 -4.67 -2.05 -0.79
N ARG A 117 -4.77 -2.35 0.52
CA ARG A 117 -6.04 -2.83 1.10
C ARG A 117 -7.16 -1.82 0.91
N LEU A 118 -6.90 -0.53 1.14
CA LEU A 118 -7.91 0.52 0.97
C LEU A 118 -8.37 0.66 -0.48
N ALA A 119 -7.45 0.56 -1.45
CA ALA A 119 -7.80 0.59 -2.87
C ALA A 119 -8.66 -0.61 -3.28
N LEU A 120 -8.37 -1.81 -2.75
CA LEU A 120 -9.18 -3.01 -2.99
C LEU A 120 -10.59 -2.89 -2.36
N THR A 121 -10.67 -2.40 -1.12
CA THR A 121 -11.97 -2.11 -0.48
C THR A 121 -12.75 -1.03 -1.23
N PHE A 122 -12.08 -0.02 -1.78
CA PHE A 122 -12.74 0.97 -2.65
C PHE A 122 -13.30 0.31 -3.91
N ALA A 123 -12.55 -0.59 -4.56
CA ALA A 123 -13.04 -1.32 -5.72
C ALA A 123 -14.28 -2.17 -5.41
N GLU A 124 -14.34 -2.78 -4.22
CA GLU A 124 -15.51 -3.51 -3.71
C GLU A 124 -16.71 -2.56 -3.52
N GLN A 125 -16.49 -1.39 -2.91
CA GLN A 125 -17.54 -0.38 -2.72
C GLN A 125 -18.11 0.15 -4.04
N GLN A 126 -17.27 0.26 -5.07
CA GLN A 126 -17.69 0.67 -6.41
C GLN A 126 -18.31 -0.46 -7.24
N GLY A 127 -18.39 -1.68 -6.68
CA GLY A 127 -18.95 -2.86 -7.37
C GLY A 127 -18.05 -3.43 -8.47
N ALA A 128 -16.77 -3.06 -8.51
CA ALA A 128 -15.79 -3.57 -9.47
C ALA A 128 -15.33 -4.99 -9.12
N ILE A 129 -15.37 -5.35 -7.84
CA ILE A 129 -15.18 -6.72 -7.32
C ILE A 129 -16.29 -7.08 -6.35
N GLU A 130 -16.57 -8.37 -6.22
CA GLU A 130 -17.60 -8.87 -5.29
C GLU A 130 -17.12 -8.90 -3.83
N THR A 131 -15.85 -9.19 -3.60
CA THR A 131 -15.26 -9.23 -2.27
C THR A 131 -13.80 -8.83 -2.34
N ALA A 132 -13.38 -7.87 -1.52
CA ALA A 132 -11.98 -7.48 -1.46
C ALA A 132 -11.13 -8.63 -0.87
N PRO A 133 -9.99 -9.01 -1.51
CA PRO A 133 -9.06 -9.98 -0.97
C PRO A 133 -8.23 -9.33 0.14
N ILE A 134 -8.87 -8.95 1.24
CA ILE A 134 -8.17 -8.49 2.44
C ILE A 134 -7.46 -9.69 3.06
N GLU A 135 -6.22 -9.50 3.51
CA GLU A 135 -5.48 -10.53 4.26
C GLU A 135 -6.41 -11.12 5.31
N ALA A 136 -6.64 -12.43 5.23
CA ALA A 136 -7.39 -13.10 6.27
C ALA A 136 -6.61 -12.88 7.56
N LYS A 137 -7.17 -12.08 8.48
CA LYS A 137 -6.66 -12.00 9.86
C LYS A 137 -6.47 -13.46 10.29
N PRO A 138 -5.26 -13.89 10.70
CA PRO A 138 -5.11 -15.26 11.17
C PRO A 138 -6.18 -15.44 12.24
N ARG A 139 -7.10 -16.38 12.02
CA ARG A 139 -8.02 -16.79 13.08
C ARG A 139 -7.10 -17.15 14.23
N ALA A 140 -7.09 -16.31 15.27
CA ALA A 140 -6.45 -16.66 16.52
C ALA A 140 -6.97 -18.06 16.85
N LYS A 141 -6.07 -19.04 16.93
CA LYS A 141 -6.45 -20.37 17.40
C LYS A 141 -7.12 -20.13 18.76
N LYS A 142 -8.42 -20.36 18.85
CA LYS A 142 -9.14 -20.41 20.13
C LYS A 142 -8.60 -21.64 20.83
N ASP A 143 -7.57 -21.47 21.65
CA ASP A 143 -7.18 -22.39 22.74
C ASP A 143 -6.11 -21.68 23.59
N VAL A 144 -6.51 -20.62 24.30
CA VAL A 144 -5.80 -20.21 25.52
C VAL A 144 -6.87 -20.13 26.61
N PRO A 145 -6.90 -21.07 27.57
CA PRO A 145 -7.85 -21.01 28.67
C PRO A 145 -7.61 -19.74 29.49
N LEU A 146 -8.72 -19.11 29.86
CA LEU A 146 -8.81 -17.88 30.62
C LEU A 146 -8.47 -18.15 32.10
N SER A 147 -7.24 -18.56 32.40
CA SER A 147 -6.82 -18.89 33.76
C SER A 147 -5.34 -18.61 33.99
N GLN A 148 -4.97 -17.34 33.89
CA GLN A 148 -3.89 -16.71 34.68
C GLN A 148 -3.92 -15.20 34.40
N ARG A 149 -4.92 -14.52 34.97
CA ARG A 149 -5.02 -13.05 35.00
C ARG A 149 -4.82 -12.49 36.42
N GLU A 150 -4.24 -13.26 37.31
CA GLU A 150 -3.91 -12.84 38.67
C GLU A 150 -2.55 -13.46 39.00
N VAL A 151 -1.47 -12.69 38.86
CA VAL A 151 -0.68 -12.10 39.96
C VAL A 151 0.57 -11.45 39.34
N LEU A 152 0.52 -10.14 39.11
CA LEU A 152 1.65 -9.24 39.37
C LEU A 152 1.16 -7.78 39.37
N GLY A 153 1.04 -7.21 40.57
CA GLY A 153 1.27 -5.79 40.84
C GLY A 153 0.29 -4.76 40.26
N HIS A 154 -0.84 -4.58 40.95
CA HIS A 154 -1.60 -3.33 40.92
C HIS A 154 -0.95 -2.35 41.91
N ASP A 155 -0.03 -1.49 41.46
CA ASP A 155 0.41 -0.31 42.20
C ASP A 155 1.08 0.68 41.22
N ASP A 156 0.26 1.51 40.55
CA ASP A 156 0.66 2.86 40.12
C ASP A 156 -0.58 3.70 39.75
N ALA A 157 -1.57 3.66 40.65
CA ALA A 157 -2.61 4.67 40.69
C ALA A 157 -2.03 5.93 41.37
N LYS A 158 -1.37 6.81 40.59
CA LYS A 158 -1.28 8.28 40.76
C LYS A 158 -0.16 8.87 39.87
N LEU A 159 -0.49 9.39 38.68
CA LEU A 159 -0.13 10.77 38.28
C LEU A 159 -0.79 11.20 36.96
N TYR A 160 -2.12 11.24 36.91
CA TYR A 160 -2.82 12.23 36.10
C TYR A 160 -3.82 12.92 37.03
N PRO A 161 -3.57 14.15 37.51
CA PRO A 161 -4.59 14.87 38.23
C PRO A 161 -5.75 15.16 37.29
N ALA A 162 -6.96 14.97 37.82
CA ALA A 162 -8.21 15.32 37.19
C ALA A 162 -8.18 16.76 36.67
N ALA A 163 -8.82 16.98 35.53
CA ALA A 163 -8.98 18.27 34.88
C ALA A 163 -9.43 19.36 35.88
N ASP A 164 -8.58 20.36 36.07
CA ASP A 164 -8.93 21.62 36.73
C ASP A 164 -9.51 22.57 35.67
N PRO A 165 -10.77 23.00 35.78
CA PRO A 165 -11.38 23.96 34.85
C PRO A 165 -10.87 25.40 34.98
N SER A 166 -9.78 25.67 35.71
CA SER A 166 -9.24 27.02 35.94
C SER A 166 -7.96 27.36 35.17
N ASP A 167 -7.57 26.59 34.14
CA ASP A 167 -6.40 26.92 33.30
C ASP A 167 -6.75 27.96 32.21
N PRO A 168 -6.31 29.23 32.31
CA PRO A 168 -6.60 30.28 31.34
C PRO A 168 -5.86 30.10 29.99
N ALA A 169 -4.98 29.11 29.86
CA ALA A 169 -4.20 28.89 28.63
C ALA A 169 -4.96 28.20 27.49
N GLN A 170 -6.24 27.83 27.68
CA GLN A 170 -7.04 27.13 26.65
C GLN A 170 -8.30 27.89 26.17
N ILE A 171 -8.55 29.13 26.63
CA ILE A 171 -9.70 29.95 26.19
C ILE A 171 -9.44 30.65 24.83
N ALA A 172 -8.25 30.51 24.23
CA ALA A 172 -7.90 31.18 22.98
C ALA A 172 -8.34 30.45 21.68
N TYR A 173 -8.95 29.26 21.75
CA TYR A 173 -9.36 28.52 20.54
C TYR A 173 -10.88 28.34 20.36
N ALA A 174 -11.71 29.04 21.15
CA ALA A 174 -13.17 28.98 21.05
C ALA A 174 -13.84 30.35 20.77
N SER A 175 -13.15 31.25 20.05
CA SER A 175 -13.77 32.53 19.62
C SER A 175 -13.26 32.99 18.25
N THR A 176 -13.71 32.32 17.18
CA THR A 176 -13.89 32.98 15.87
C THR A 176 -15.03 32.29 15.13
N GLY A 177 -16.24 32.60 15.58
CA GLY A 177 -17.49 32.22 14.95
C GLY A 177 -18.51 33.32 15.20
N GLU A 178 -18.13 34.58 14.95
CA GLU A 178 -19.06 35.69 14.98
C GLU A 178 -19.66 35.90 13.59
N GLN A 179 -20.97 35.71 13.56
CA GLN A 179 -21.90 36.04 12.50
C GLN A 179 -21.80 37.52 12.14
N ALA A 180 -21.77 37.84 10.86
CA ALA A 180 -22.18 39.15 10.38
C ALA A 180 -23.23 38.94 9.27
N SER A 181 -24.49 39.03 9.69
CA SER A 181 -25.62 39.31 8.82
C SER A 181 -26.13 40.69 9.19
N ALA A 182 -26.06 41.63 8.25
CA ALA A 182 -26.93 42.78 8.12
C ALA A 182 -26.92 43.19 6.65
#